data_AF-A0A9E5ND39-F1
#
_entry.id   AF-A0A9E5ND39-F1
#
_cell.length_a   1.000
_cell.length_b   1.000
_cell.length_c   1.000
_cell.angle_alpha   90.00
_cell.angle_beta   90.00
_cell.angle_gamma   90.00
#
_symmetry.space_group_name_H-M   'P 1'
#
loop_
_entity.id
_entity.type
_entity.pdbx_description
1 polymer ?
#
loop_
_entity_poly.entity_id
_entity_poly.type
_entity_poly.pdbx_seq_one_letter_code
_entity_poly.pdbx_strand_id
1 'polypeptide(L)'
;RFGLPEGARIGAFLIFGRPTTTLGGRAFNTLLRLGAGATRKLPVERIFFRDSFENPATPSPLISPLIEAARHAPSAVNAQPWRFLWHGGRLYLFVTRDNRRYGTGVQQRYRLYDGGICMANIALALEALGMEGRWVMLSGTERDIPEHPANLQPLATLNMRGD
;
A
#
# COMPACT_ATOMS: atom_id res chain seq x y z
N ARG A 1 12.53 -29.17 -3.97
CA ARG A 1 13.28 -27.97 -4.45
C ARG A 1 12.40 -27.28 -5.48
N PHE A 2 12.18 -25.96 -5.40
CA PHE A 2 11.22 -25.22 -6.25
C PHE A 2 11.59 -25.11 -7.76
N GLY A 3 12.63 -25.82 -8.23
CA GLY A 3 13.02 -25.81 -9.65
C GLY A 3 13.43 -24.44 -10.21
N LEU A 4 13.87 -23.51 -9.35
CA LEU A 4 14.15 -22.13 -9.77
C LEU A 4 15.53 -22.01 -10.43
N PRO A 5 15.68 -21.13 -11.45
CA PRO A 5 16.95 -20.83 -12.09
C PRO A 5 18.01 -20.31 -11.12
N GLU A 6 19.28 -20.43 -11.52
CA GLU A 6 20.39 -19.81 -10.81
C GLU A 6 20.21 -18.27 -10.78
N GLY A 7 20.31 -17.68 -9.59
CA GLY A 7 20.10 -16.24 -9.38
C GLY A 7 18.64 -15.82 -9.12
N ALA A 8 17.67 -16.75 -9.16
CA ALA A 8 16.29 -16.43 -8.81
C ALA A 8 16.16 -15.91 -7.37
N ARG A 9 15.32 -14.88 -7.18
CA ARG A 9 15.01 -14.31 -5.87
C ARG A 9 13.51 -14.43 -5.60
N ILE A 10 13.16 -14.99 -4.46
CA ILE A 10 11.76 -15.08 -4.01
C ILE A 10 11.49 -13.87 -3.11
N GLY A 11 10.60 -12.99 -3.54
CA GLY A 11 10.20 -11.80 -2.77
C GLY A 11 9.16 -12.12 -1.68
N ALA A 12 8.24 -13.03 -1.96
CA ALA A 12 7.19 -13.46 -1.04
C ALA A 12 6.63 -14.83 -1.44
N PHE A 13 6.00 -15.50 -0.48
CA PHE A 13 5.17 -16.67 -0.72
C PHE A 13 3.72 -16.33 -0.38
N LEU A 14 2.78 -16.66 -1.27
CA LEU A 14 1.36 -16.62 -0.97
C LEU A 14 0.93 -18.03 -0.53
N ILE A 15 0.68 -18.19 0.77
CA ILE A 15 0.22 -19.45 1.34
C ILE A 15 -1.29 -19.32 1.56
N PHE A 16 -2.05 -20.27 1.03
CA PHE A 16 -3.49 -20.34 1.20
C PHE A 16 -3.92 -21.77 1.55
N GLY A 17 -5.07 -21.90 2.20
CA GLY A 17 -5.57 -23.18 2.67
C GLY A 17 -6.83 -22.99 3.52
N ARG A 18 -7.35 -24.10 4.07
CA ARG A 18 -8.51 -24.04 4.95
C ARG A 18 -8.08 -23.49 6.32
N PRO A 19 -8.77 -22.47 6.86
CA PRO A 19 -8.49 -22.02 8.21
C PRO A 19 -8.75 -23.17 9.19
N THR A 20 -7.93 -23.26 10.23
CA THR A 20 -8.12 -24.26 11.27
C THR A 20 -9.51 -24.12 11.91
N THR A 21 -10.23 -25.23 12.00
CA THR A 21 -11.56 -25.30 12.62
C THR A 21 -11.50 -25.76 14.07
N THR A 22 -10.30 -26.12 14.56
CA THR A 22 -10.08 -26.51 15.96
C THR A 22 -10.11 -25.28 16.87
N LEU A 23 -10.62 -25.45 18.09
CA LEU A 23 -10.73 -24.36 19.06
C LEU A 23 -9.34 -23.80 19.44
N GLY A 24 -8.37 -24.69 19.69
CA GLY A 24 -6.98 -24.32 19.98
C GLY A 24 -6.29 -23.63 18.80
N GLY A 25 -6.51 -24.11 17.57
CA GLY A 25 -5.96 -23.46 16.37
C GLY A 25 -6.52 -22.06 16.14
N ARG A 26 -7.81 -21.83 16.39
CA ARG A 26 -8.42 -20.49 16.29
C ARG A 26 -7.84 -19.53 17.33
N ALA A 27 -7.61 -20.00 18.55
CA ALA A 27 -6.98 -19.19 19.61
C ALA A 27 -5.55 -18.79 19.23
N PHE A 28 -4.75 -19.73 18.73
CA PHE A 28 -3.39 -19.47 18.24
C PHE A 28 -3.37 -18.45 17.09
N ASN A 29 -4.23 -18.62 16.08
CA ASN A 29 -4.34 -17.66 14.96
C ASN A 29 -4.73 -16.26 15.43
N THR A 30 -5.58 -16.16 16.46
CA THR A 30 -5.96 -14.87 17.04
C THR A 30 -4.77 -14.20 17.70
N LEU A 31 -3.98 -14.94 18.49
CA LEU A 31 -2.75 -14.44 19.11
C LEU A 31 -1.74 -13.95 18.06
N LEU A 32 -1.51 -14.71 16.99
CA LEU A 32 -0.63 -14.30 15.88
C LEU A 32 -1.10 -12.99 15.23
N ARG A 33 -2.40 -12.87 14.92
CA ARG A 33 -2.97 -11.65 14.33
C ARG A 33 -2.85 -10.43 15.25
N LEU A 34 -2.98 -10.63 16.55
CA LEU A 34 -2.82 -9.56 17.55
C LEU A 34 -1.36 -9.10 17.65
N GLY A 35 -0.40 -10.04 17.69
CA GLY A 35 1.03 -9.74 17.74
C GLY A 35 1.54 -9.03 16.48
N ALA A 36 1.06 -9.44 15.30
CA ALA A 36 1.33 -8.74 14.03
C ALA A 36 0.58 -7.40 13.91
N GLY A 37 -0.36 -7.13 14.81
CA GLY A 37 -1.24 -5.96 14.73
C GLY A 37 -2.09 -5.92 13.47
N ALA A 38 -2.41 -7.06 12.86
CA ALA A 38 -2.94 -7.18 11.50
C ALA A 38 -4.29 -6.45 11.26
N THR A 39 -5.00 -6.07 12.32
CA THR A 39 -6.26 -5.32 12.25
C THR A 39 -6.08 -3.81 12.46
N ARG A 40 -4.90 -3.37 12.90
CA ARG A 40 -4.62 -1.95 13.16
C ARG A 40 -4.34 -1.26 11.83
N LYS A 41 -5.20 -0.34 11.45
CA LYS A 41 -5.01 0.51 10.27
C LYS A 41 -4.50 1.87 10.71
N LEU A 42 -3.64 2.48 9.90
CA LEU A 42 -3.33 3.89 10.06
C LEU A 42 -4.62 4.72 9.85
N PRO A 43 -4.79 5.81 10.61
CA PRO A 43 -5.89 6.73 10.39
C PRO A 43 -5.66 7.52 9.10
N VAL A 44 -6.73 8.02 8.47
CA VAL A 44 -6.70 8.57 7.10
C VAL A 44 -5.75 9.75 7.00
N GLU A 45 -5.70 10.59 8.03
CA GLU A 45 -4.91 11.82 8.10
C GLU A 45 -3.40 11.52 8.14
N ARG A 46 -3.00 10.27 8.41
CA ARG A 46 -1.60 9.84 8.32
C ARG A 46 -1.21 9.34 6.94
N ILE A 47 -2.16 9.10 6.06
CA ILE A 47 -1.91 8.49 4.75
C ILE A 47 -2.45 9.30 3.58
N PHE A 48 -3.34 10.26 3.77
CA PHE A 48 -3.92 11.07 2.70
C PHE A 48 -3.71 12.56 2.94
N PHE A 49 -3.23 13.24 1.91
CA PHE A 49 -2.84 14.64 1.92
C PHE A 49 -3.38 15.34 0.68
N ARG A 50 -3.59 16.65 0.76
CA ARG A 50 -4.05 17.47 -0.36
C ARG A 50 -3.07 18.60 -0.65
N ASP A 51 -2.67 18.71 -1.90
CA ASP A 51 -1.73 19.69 -2.47
C ASP A 51 -0.28 19.59 -1.94
N SER A 52 -0.07 19.39 -0.64
CA SER A 52 1.23 19.12 -0.01
C SER A 52 1.13 18.13 1.16
N PHE A 53 2.26 17.52 1.55
CA PHE A 53 2.35 16.61 2.70
C PHE A 53 2.20 17.30 4.06
N GLU A 54 2.15 18.62 4.10
CA GLU A 54 1.89 19.41 5.32
C GLU A 54 0.39 19.58 5.58
N ASN A 55 -0.45 19.19 4.62
CA ASN A 55 -1.90 19.36 4.68
C ASN A 55 -2.63 18.00 4.67
N PRO A 56 -2.67 17.30 5.82
CA PRO A 56 -3.58 16.17 6.01
C PRO A 56 -5.02 16.59 5.72
N ALA A 57 -5.74 15.79 4.95
CA ALA A 57 -7.08 16.14 4.50
C ALA A 57 -8.04 14.96 4.57
N THR A 58 -9.33 15.26 4.49
CA THR A 58 -10.35 14.26 4.22
C THR A 58 -10.47 14.03 2.71
N PRO A 59 -10.39 12.78 2.22
CA PRO A 59 -10.67 12.47 0.82
C PRO A 59 -12.07 12.92 0.42
N SER A 60 -12.26 13.31 -0.84
CA SER A 60 -13.60 13.57 -1.38
C SER A 60 -14.43 12.29 -1.39
N PRO A 61 -15.78 12.36 -1.53
CA PRO A 61 -16.62 11.18 -1.66
C PRO A 61 -16.20 10.21 -2.77
N LEU A 62 -15.64 10.73 -3.87
CA LEU A 62 -15.10 9.94 -4.97
C LEU A 62 -13.83 9.16 -4.60
N ILE A 63 -12.93 9.79 -3.84
CA ILE A 63 -11.61 9.22 -3.51
C ILE A 63 -11.65 8.40 -2.22
N SER A 64 -12.55 8.71 -1.30
CA SER A 64 -12.66 8.07 0.02
C SER A 64 -12.75 6.54 -0.04
N PRO A 65 -13.58 5.91 -0.91
CA PRO A 65 -13.62 4.46 -1.04
C PRO A 65 -12.28 3.84 -1.47
N LEU A 66 -11.53 4.53 -2.34
CA LEU A 66 -10.22 4.08 -2.80
C LEU A 66 -9.19 4.13 -1.67
N ILE A 67 -9.21 5.18 -0.86
CA ILE A 67 -8.32 5.30 0.31
C ILE A 67 -8.68 4.27 1.38
N GLU A 68 -9.97 3.97 1.60
CA GLU A 68 -10.35 2.90 2.54
C GLU A 68 -9.92 1.53 2.04
N ALA A 69 -10.02 1.27 0.73
CA ALA A 69 -9.49 0.05 0.12
C ALA A 69 -7.96 -0.06 0.36
N ALA A 70 -7.21 1.04 0.16
CA ALA A 70 -5.79 1.07 0.48
C ALA A 70 -5.50 0.78 1.96
N ARG A 71 -6.30 1.31 2.90
CA ARG A 71 -6.17 1.02 4.35
C ARG A 71 -6.43 -0.44 4.70
N HIS A 72 -7.17 -1.16 3.86
CA HIS A 72 -7.45 -2.58 4.00
C HIS A 72 -6.43 -3.50 3.33
N ALA A 73 -5.52 -2.94 2.52
CA ALA A 73 -4.48 -3.72 1.87
C ALA A 73 -3.54 -4.36 2.93
N PRO A 74 -3.14 -5.64 2.77
CA PRO A 74 -2.13 -6.22 3.65
C PRO A 74 -0.75 -5.60 3.38
N SER A 75 0.10 -5.61 4.40
CA SER A 75 1.51 -5.20 4.28
C SER A 75 2.39 -6.05 5.19
N ALA A 76 3.64 -6.28 4.79
CA ALA A 76 4.63 -6.93 5.64
C ALA A 76 4.74 -6.20 6.97
N VAL A 77 4.80 -6.95 8.08
CA VAL A 77 4.84 -6.44 9.47
C VAL A 77 3.78 -5.36 9.79
N ASN A 78 2.67 -5.39 9.04
CA ASN A 78 1.63 -4.36 9.06
C ASN A 78 2.20 -2.93 9.00
N ALA A 79 3.18 -2.71 8.12
CA ALA A 79 3.92 -1.46 8.01
C ALA A 79 3.11 -0.31 7.40
N GLN A 80 2.18 -0.61 6.48
CA GLN A 80 1.33 0.38 5.77
C GLN A 80 2.15 1.58 5.26
N PRO A 81 3.14 1.35 4.38
CA PRO A 81 4.14 2.36 4.02
C PRO A 81 3.60 3.44 3.07
N TRP A 82 2.37 3.29 2.56
CA TRP A 82 1.80 4.15 1.53
C TRP A 82 1.39 5.52 2.07
N ARG A 83 1.66 6.56 1.27
CA ARG A 83 1.17 7.92 1.45
C ARG A 83 0.59 8.39 0.12
N PHE A 84 -0.58 8.98 0.18
CA PHE A 84 -1.34 9.46 -0.96
C PHE A 84 -1.37 10.97 -0.95
N LEU A 85 -1.06 11.57 -2.10
CA LEU A 85 -1.16 13.00 -2.30
C LEU A 85 -2.13 13.26 -3.44
N TRP A 86 -3.24 13.94 -3.15
CA TRP A 86 -4.11 14.50 -4.17
C TRP A 86 -3.57 15.86 -4.59
N HIS A 87 -3.09 15.98 -5.82
CA HIS A 87 -2.47 17.19 -6.33
C HIS A 87 -2.72 17.31 -7.84
N GLY A 88 -3.16 18.48 -8.31
CA GLY A 88 -3.38 18.74 -9.73
C GLY A 88 -4.34 17.76 -10.41
N GLY A 89 -5.41 17.36 -9.72
CA GLY A 89 -6.42 16.42 -10.23
C GLY A 89 -5.97 14.95 -10.30
N ARG A 90 -4.83 14.61 -9.69
CA ARG A 90 -4.27 13.26 -9.72
C ARG A 90 -3.99 12.75 -8.30
N LEU A 91 -4.13 11.44 -8.13
CA LEU A 91 -3.77 10.76 -6.90
C LEU A 91 -2.38 10.13 -7.04
N TYR A 92 -1.39 10.71 -6.38
CA TYR A 92 -0.03 10.19 -6.32
C TYR A 92 0.13 9.22 -5.16
N LEU A 93 0.79 8.09 -5.40
CA LEU A 93 1.18 7.09 -4.41
C LEU A 93 2.68 7.18 -4.16
N PHE A 94 3.03 7.37 -2.90
CA PHE A 94 4.39 7.33 -2.38
C PHE A 94 4.52 6.21 -1.36
N VAL A 95 5.73 5.69 -1.18
CA VAL A 95 6.06 4.74 -0.11
C VAL A 95 7.21 5.26 0.76
N THR A 96 7.11 5.06 2.07
CA THR A 96 8.16 5.40 3.04
C THR A 96 9.42 4.55 2.77
N ARG A 97 10.56 5.21 2.50
CA ARG A 97 11.86 4.57 2.20
C ARG A 97 12.40 3.80 3.41
N ASP A 98 12.33 4.44 4.57
CA ASP A 98 12.87 3.95 5.83
C ASP A 98 11.74 3.73 6.83
N ASN A 99 11.28 2.49 6.92
CA ASN A 99 10.34 2.08 7.96
C ASN A 99 11.04 1.11 8.91
N ARG A 100 11.23 1.53 10.17
CA ARG A 100 11.91 0.72 11.20
C ARG A 100 11.27 -0.67 11.39
N ARG A 101 9.97 -0.83 11.09
CA ARG A 101 9.30 -2.13 11.19
C ARG A 101 9.86 -3.16 10.21
N TYR A 102 10.31 -2.72 9.02
CA TYR A 102 10.96 -3.61 8.05
C TYR A 102 12.39 -4.00 8.45
N GLY A 103 12.99 -3.39 9.47
CA GLY A 103 14.41 -3.58 9.78
C GLY A 103 15.31 -2.66 8.95
N THR A 104 16.43 -3.16 8.44
CA THR A 104 17.43 -2.35 7.71
C THR A 104 17.86 -3.00 6.39
N GLY A 105 18.51 -2.21 5.53
CA GLY A 105 19.10 -2.70 4.28
C GLY A 105 18.05 -3.26 3.30
N VAL A 106 18.28 -4.48 2.80
CA VAL A 106 17.46 -5.10 1.75
C VAL A 106 15.99 -5.27 2.16
N GLN A 107 15.71 -5.43 3.45
CA GLN A 107 14.35 -5.62 3.95
C GLN A 107 13.48 -4.38 3.73
N GLN A 108 14.07 -3.18 3.64
CA GLN A 108 13.32 -1.97 3.31
C GLN A 108 12.61 -2.06 1.94
N ARG A 109 13.05 -2.96 1.05
CA ARG A 109 12.41 -3.19 -0.26
C ARG A 109 11.00 -3.78 -0.15
N TYR A 110 10.60 -4.33 1.01
CA TYR A 110 9.21 -4.75 1.25
C TYR A 110 8.20 -3.63 0.99
N ARG A 111 8.59 -2.36 1.19
CA ARG A 111 7.75 -1.20 0.85
C ARG A 111 7.24 -1.21 -0.60
N LEU A 112 8.00 -1.76 -1.54
CA LEU A 112 7.63 -1.80 -2.96
C LEU A 112 6.60 -2.90 -3.23
N TYR A 113 6.76 -4.06 -2.60
CA TYR A 113 5.76 -5.14 -2.63
C TYR A 113 4.46 -4.67 -1.98
N ASP A 114 4.54 -4.06 -0.80
CA ASP A 114 3.39 -3.53 -0.07
C ASP A 114 2.70 -2.39 -0.84
N GLY A 115 3.47 -1.53 -1.52
CA GLY A 115 2.95 -0.53 -2.44
C GLY A 115 2.17 -1.16 -3.62
N GLY A 116 2.71 -2.21 -4.23
CA GLY A 116 2.02 -2.96 -5.29
C GLY A 116 0.73 -3.63 -4.82
N ILE A 117 0.73 -4.22 -3.62
CA ILE A 117 -0.47 -4.80 -2.98
C ILE A 117 -1.52 -3.71 -2.74
N CYS A 118 -1.10 -2.55 -2.25
CA CYS A 118 -1.96 -1.39 -2.05
C CYS A 118 -2.61 -0.91 -3.37
N MET A 119 -1.82 -0.80 -4.44
CA MET A 119 -2.30 -0.46 -5.78
C MET A 119 -3.34 -1.46 -6.29
N ALA A 120 -3.12 -2.76 -6.07
CA ALA A 120 -4.07 -3.81 -6.45
C ALA A 120 -5.39 -3.68 -5.67
N ASN A 121 -5.33 -3.37 -4.38
CA ASN A 121 -6.53 -3.19 -3.56
C ASN A 121 -7.35 -1.96 -3.99
N ILE A 122 -6.69 -0.88 -4.43
CA ILE A 122 -7.36 0.27 -5.06
C ILE A 122 -7.97 -0.11 -6.41
N ALA A 123 -7.27 -0.90 -7.23
CA ALA A 123 -7.77 -1.34 -8.54
C ALA A 123 -9.07 -2.16 -8.41
N LEU A 124 -9.15 -3.06 -7.42
CA LEU A 124 -10.37 -3.79 -7.11
C LEU A 124 -11.51 -2.87 -6.65
N ALA A 125 -11.20 -1.81 -5.90
CA ALA A 125 -12.21 -0.83 -5.49
C ALA A 125 -12.73 -0.01 -6.68
N LEU A 126 -11.84 0.40 -7.60
CA LEU A 126 -12.23 1.06 -8.85
C LEU A 126 -13.18 0.17 -9.66
N GLU A 127 -12.83 -1.10 -9.85
CA GLU A 127 -13.67 -2.08 -10.55
C GLU A 127 -15.04 -2.25 -9.88
N ALA A 128 -15.07 -2.43 -8.56
CA ALA A 128 -16.31 -2.60 -7.79
C ALA A 128 -17.22 -1.36 -7.85
N LEU A 129 -16.66 -0.18 -8.07
CA LEU A 129 -17.39 1.09 -8.19
C LEU A 129 -17.72 1.45 -9.64
N GLY A 130 -17.30 0.64 -10.63
CA GLY A 130 -17.48 0.95 -12.05
C GLY A 130 -16.68 2.18 -12.51
N MET A 131 -15.57 2.49 -11.83
CA MET A 131 -14.74 3.66 -12.10
C MET A 131 -13.54 3.29 -12.97
N GLU A 132 -13.31 4.05 -14.05
CA GLU A 132 -12.10 3.89 -14.85
C GLU A 132 -10.90 4.58 -14.20
N GLY A 133 -9.85 3.80 -13.92
CA GLY A 133 -8.59 4.34 -13.43
C GLY A 133 -7.41 3.46 -13.82
N ARG A 134 -6.28 4.08 -14.13
CA ARG A 134 -5.04 3.37 -14.48
C ARG A 134 -3.86 3.92 -13.71
N TRP A 135 -3.13 3.01 -13.07
CA TRP A 135 -1.83 3.31 -12.49
C TRP A 135 -0.78 3.56 -13.57
N VAL A 136 -0.02 4.63 -13.40
CA VAL A 136 1.18 4.93 -14.17
C VAL A 136 2.36 4.95 -13.20
N MET A 137 3.34 4.08 -13.44
CA MET A 137 4.53 4.00 -12.60
C MET A 137 5.39 5.25 -12.76
N LEU A 138 5.96 5.72 -11.64
CA LEU A 138 6.92 6.82 -11.62
C LEU A 138 8.33 6.27 -11.49
N SER A 139 9.25 6.79 -12.30
CA SER A 139 10.68 6.50 -12.26
C SER A 139 11.43 7.41 -11.27
N GLY A 140 10.81 8.53 -10.88
CA GLY A 140 11.36 9.52 -9.96
C GLY A 140 12.07 10.69 -10.65
N THR A 141 12.11 10.70 -11.99
CA THR A 141 12.73 11.77 -12.80
C THR A 141 11.70 12.58 -13.58
N GLU A 142 10.43 12.24 -13.48
CA GLU A 142 9.35 12.98 -14.11
C GLU A 142 9.28 14.40 -13.54
N ARG A 143 9.16 15.41 -14.43
CA ARG A 143 9.18 16.84 -14.04
C ARG A 143 8.01 17.25 -13.14
N ASP A 144 6.91 16.52 -13.21
CA ASP A 144 5.64 16.89 -12.59
C ASP A 144 5.36 16.11 -11.29
N ILE A 145 6.38 15.45 -10.71
CA ILE A 145 6.23 14.84 -9.38
C ILE A 145 6.15 15.98 -8.34
N PRO A 146 5.08 16.03 -7.52
CA PRO A 146 4.98 17.04 -6.49
C PRO A 146 6.15 16.99 -5.49
N GLU A 147 6.47 18.14 -4.90
CA GLU A 147 7.44 18.21 -3.80
C GLU A 147 7.04 17.25 -2.67
N HIS A 148 8.04 16.55 -2.14
CA HIS A 148 7.83 15.52 -1.14
C HIS A 148 9.03 15.38 -0.20
N PRO A 149 8.82 14.97 1.06
CA PRO A 149 9.90 14.67 1.98
C PRO A 149 10.86 13.62 1.41
N ALA A 150 12.16 13.75 1.69
CA ALA A 150 13.20 12.82 1.20
C ALA A 150 12.94 11.34 1.57
N ASN A 151 12.27 11.08 2.69
CA ASN A 151 11.83 9.75 3.12
C ASN A 151 10.78 9.14 2.17
N LEU A 152 9.97 9.94 1.49
CA LEU A 152 8.98 9.40 0.57
C LEU A 152 9.61 9.08 -0.78
N GLN A 153 9.29 7.89 -1.29
CA GLN A 153 9.64 7.47 -2.64
C GLN A 153 8.37 7.53 -3.48
N PRO A 154 8.32 8.36 -4.55
CA PRO A 154 7.25 8.29 -5.54
C PRO A 154 7.20 6.88 -6.14
N LEU A 155 6.01 6.30 -6.25
CA LEU A 155 5.82 4.95 -6.79
C LEU A 155 4.96 4.97 -8.05
N ALA A 156 3.80 5.62 -7.98
CA ALA A 156 2.86 5.66 -9.10
C ALA A 156 1.92 6.87 -8.99
N THR A 157 1.23 7.19 -10.08
CA THR A 157 0.08 8.09 -10.09
C THR A 157 -1.13 7.36 -10.66
N LEU A 158 -2.31 7.59 -10.08
CA LEU A 158 -3.57 7.07 -10.59
C LEU A 158 -4.22 8.13 -11.46
N ASN A 159 -4.30 7.84 -12.75
CA ASN A 159 -5.06 8.64 -13.70
C ASN A 159 -6.48 8.08 -13.73
N MET A 160 -7.42 8.85 -13.20
CA MET A 160 -8.85 8.57 -13.27
C MET A 160 -9.41 9.31 -14.50
N ARG A 161 -10.28 8.65 -15.27
CA ARG A 161 -11.00 9.34 -16.36
C ARG A 161 -12.28 9.92 -15.80
N GLY A 162 -12.40 11.24 -15.83
CA GLY A 162 -13.61 11.96 -15.41
C GLY A 162 -13.30 13.29 -14.73
N ASP A 163 -13.01 14.30 -15.55
CA ASP A 163 -13.54 15.68 -15.44
C ASP A 163 -13.70 16.19 -16.89
#